data_AF-A0A0T2N159-F1
#
_entry.id   AF-A0A0T2N159-F1
#
_cell.length_a   1.000
_cell.length_b   1.000
_cell.length_c   1.000
_cell.angle_alpha   90.00
_cell.angle_beta   90.00
_cell.angle_gamma   90.00
#
_symmetry.space_group_name_H-M   'P 1'
#
loop_
_entity.id
_entity.type
_entity.pdbx_description
1 polymer ?
#
loop_
_entity_poly.entity_id
_entity_poly.type
_entity_poly.pdbx_seq_one_letter_code
_entity_poly.pdbx_strand_id
1 'polypeptide(L)'
;MGLMLAAMSQGGAQEAELGGWHLQEDRIEADFVNFDLSWIEQGLPLFALNCQQGFPEVYITVFIDPPADGAAPGELALADGERRVTMAAGGTEMQGRFAVDAMTSFGPDLAALLTGPVSVLVDGVEVARYTTDAA
;
A
#
# COMPACT_ATOMS: atom_id res chain seq x y z
N MET A 1 -34.20 33.63 -34.93
CA MET A 1 -32.89 33.16 -34.45
C MET A 1 -33.15 32.35 -33.20
N GLY A 2 -33.14 31.02 -33.33
CA GLY A 2 -33.50 30.10 -32.24
C GLY A 2 -32.36 29.92 -31.25
N LEU A 3 -32.69 29.98 -29.96
CA LEU A 3 -31.87 29.45 -28.88
C LEU A 3 -31.67 27.94 -29.12
N MET A 4 -30.43 27.47 -29.03
CA MET A 4 -30.15 26.09 -28.64
C MET A 4 -29.29 26.10 -27.38
N LEU A 5 -29.92 25.78 -26.25
CA LEU A 5 -29.25 25.21 -25.10
C LEU A 5 -28.73 23.83 -25.50
N ALA A 6 -27.42 23.64 -25.50
CA ALA A 6 -26.84 22.30 -25.37
C ALA A 6 -26.46 22.10 -23.90
N ALA A 7 -27.34 21.40 -23.17
CA ALA A 7 -27.00 20.84 -21.87
C ALA A 7 -25.98 19.71 -22.10
N MET A 8 -24.75 19.93 -21.68
CA MET A 8 -23.78 18.84 -21.51
C MET A 8 -23.89 18.35 -20.06
N SER A 9 -24.94 17.58 -19.79
CA SER A 9 -24.93 16.61 -18.70
C SER A 9 -24.19 15.39 -19.21
N GLN A 10 -22.90 15.33 -18.93
CA GLN A 10 -22.19 14.07 -18.80
C GLN A 10 -21.54 14.09 -17.43
N GLY A 11 -22.35 13.74 -16.43
CA GLY A 11 -21.82 13.12 -15.23
C GLY A 11 -21.22 11.78 -15.65
N GLY A 12 -19.93 11.78 -15.92
CA GLY A 12 -19.10 10.66 -15.47
C GLY A 12 -18.85 10.95 -14.00
N ALA A 13 -19.38 10.10 -13.12
CA ALA A 13 -19.06 10.18 -11.70
C ALA A 13 -17.54 10.33 -11.58
N GLN A 14 -17.13 11.40 -10.93
CA GLN A 14 -15.80 11.53 -10.40
C GLN A 14 -15.68 10.42 -9.35
N GLU A 15 -15.25 9.24 -9.78
CA GLU A 15 -14.84 8.12 -8.93
C GLU A 15 -13.49 8.53 -8.32
N ALA A 16 -13.52 9.63 -7.57
CA ALA A 16 -12.47 10.11 -6.72
C ALA A 16 -13.03 10.06 -5.31
N GLU A 17 -12.18 9.65 -4.37
CA GLU A 17 -12.32 9.79 -2.91
C GLU A 17 -12.64 8.55 -2.07
N LEU A 18 -12.57 7.32 -2.60
CA LEU A 18 -12.45 6.14 -1.74
C LEU A 18 -11.12 5.44 -2.06
N GLY A 19 -10.23 5.38 -1.08
CA GLY A 19 -8.96 4.68 -1.26
C GLY A 19 -9.15 3.21 -1.60
N GLY A 20 -8.15 2.60 -2.24
CA GLY A 20 -8.28 1.22 -2.70
C GLY A 20 -6.95 0.59 -3.12
N TRP A 21 -7.02 -0.71 -3.41
CA TRP A 21 -5.88 -1.49 -3.90
C TRP A 21 -5.65 -1.24 -5.39
N HIS A 22 -4.40 -0.95 -5.74
CA HIS A 22 -3.92 -0.82 -7.10
C HIS A 22 -2.72 -1.73 -7.32
N LEU A 23 -2.80 -2.60 -8.33
CA LEU A 23 -1.66 -3.37 -8.82
C LEU A 23 -1.10 -2.68 -10.06
N GLN A 24 0.18 -2.36 -10.02
CA GLN A 24 0.95 -1.91 -11.17
C GLN A 24 1.99 -2.99 -11.53
N GLU A 25 2.08 -3.28 -12.82
CA GLU A 25 3.11 -4.15 -13.37
C GLU A 25 4.05 -3.29 -14.21
N ASP A 26 5.34 -3.28 -13.85
CA ASP A 26 6.37 -2.58 -14.61
C ASP A 26 7.36 -3.57 -15.20
N ARG A 27 7.48 -3.54 -16.54
CA ARG A 27 8.40 -4.41 -17.27
C ARG A 27 9.71 -3.66 -17.48
N ILE A 28 10.71 -3.98 -16.66
CA ILE A 28 12.05 -3.40 -16.75
C ILE A 28 12.78 -3.95 -17.97
N GLU A 29 12.71 -5.27 -18.17
CA GLU A 29 13.31 -6.00 -19.30
C GLU A 29 12.39 -7.18 -19.70
N ALA A 30 12.72 -7.90 -20.78
CA ALA A 30 11.87 -8.98 -21.30
C ALA A 30 11.49 -10.03 -20.23
N ASP A 31 12.42 -10.32 -19.32
CA ASP A 31 12.28 -11.36 -18.29
C ASP A 31 12.20 -10.80 -16.85
N PHE A 32 12.17 -9.47 -16.69
CA PHE A 32 12.14 -8.80 -15.39
C PHE A 32 10.90 -7.94 -15.26
N VAL A 33 9.94 -8.42 -14.47
CA VAL A 33 8.70 -7.72 -14.15
C VAL A 33 8.70 -7.37 -12.67
N ASN A 34 8.49 -6.10 -12.36
CA ASN A 34 8.18 -5.61 -11.02
C ASN A 34 6.66 -5.59 -10.84
N PHE A 35 6.21 -6.04 -9.69
CA PHE A 35 4.83 -5.94 -9.25
C PHE A 35 4.76 -5.02 -8.04
N ASP A 36 3.99 -3.94 -8.17
CA ASP A 36 3.73 -2.97 -7.12
C ASP A 36 2.26 -3.02 -6.73
N LEU A 37 1.97 -3.60 -5.58
CA LEU A 37 0.64 -3.58 -4.99
C LEU A 37 0.57 -2.47 -3.93
N SER A 38 -0.27 -1.46 -4.15
CA SER A 38 -0.39 -0.33 -3.24
C SER A 38 -1.83 -0.04 -2.83
N TRP A 39 -2.03 0.35 -1.57
CA TRP A 39 -3.24 1.06 -1.15
C TRP A 39 -3.05 2.55 -1.43
N ILE A 40 -3.86 3.09 -2.33
CA ILE A 40 -3.81 4.50 -2.73
C ILE A 40 -5.02 5.21 -2.15
N GLU A 41 -4.79 6.33 -1.47
CA GLU A 41 -5.83 7.22 -0.98
C GLU A 41 -5.48 8.65 -1.38
N GLN A 42 -6.46 9.40 -1.90
CA GLN A 42 -6.27 10.77 -2.40
C GLN A 42 -5.10 10.90 -3.40
N GLY A 43 -4.86 9.85 -4.20
CA GLY A 43 -3.79 9.81 -5.20
C GLY A 43 -2.39 9.54 -4.63
N LEU A 44 -2.27 9.21 -3.35
CA LEU A 44 -0.99 8.92 -2.70
C LEU A 44 -0.96 7.49 -2.15
N PRO A 45 0.15 6.75 -2.30
CA PRO A 45 0.30 5.45 -1.66
C PRO A 45 0.46 5.63 -0.15
N LEU A 46 -0.32 4.87 0.63
CA LEU A 46 -0.18 4.78 2.10
C LEU A 46 0.47 3.46 2.52
N PHE A 47 0.25 2.41 1.74
CA PHE A 47 0.88 1.11 1.88
C PHE A 47 1.32 0.66 0.49
N ALA A 48 2.52 0.08 0.38
CA ALA A 48 3.03 -0.48 -0.84
C ALA A 48 3.79 -1.76 -0.55
N LEU A 49 3.61 -2.74 -1.44
CA LEU A 49 4.37 -3.97 -1.52
C LEU A 49 4.96 -4.06 -2.92
N ASN A 50 6.28 -4.17 -2.99
CA ASN A 50 7.02 -4.38 -4.23
C ASN A 50 7.65 -5.77 -4.21
N CYS A 51 7.49 -6.52 -5.30
CA CYS A 51 8.27 -7.72 -5.55
C CYS A 51 8.70 -7.80 -7.01
N GLN A 52 9.79 -8.53 -7.25
CA GLN A 52 10.34 -8.71 -8.59
C GLN A 52 10.27 -10.18 -9.01
N GLN A 53 9.83 -10.42 -10.24
CA GLN A 53 9.80 -11.76 -10.81
C GLN A 53 11.19 -12.40 -10.76
N GLY A 54 11.27 -13.62 -10.24
CA GLY A 54 12.52 -14.38 -10.11
C GLY A 54 13.28 -14.13 -8.80
N PHE A 55 12.81 -13.20 -7.96
CA PHE A 55 13.40 -12.89 -6.67
C PHE A 55 12.43 -13.25 -5.53
N PRO A 56 12.92 -13.87 -4.44
CA PRO A 56 12.06 -14.19 -3.30
C PRO A 56 11.74 -12.97 -2.43
N GLU A 57 12.49 -11.88 -2.56
CA GLU A 57 12.37 -10.69 -1.72
C GLU A 57 11.12 -9.87 -2.02
N VAL A 58 10.56 -9.32 -0.95
CA VAL A 58 9.42 -8.41 -0.96
C VAL A 58 9.78 -7.22 -0.11
N TYR A 59 9.63 -6.04 -0.69
CA TYR A 59 9.79 -4.77 0.01
C TYR A 59 8.42 -4.25 0.39
N ILE A 60 8.27 -3.88 1.65
CA ILE A 60 7.03 -3.33 2.20
C ILE A 60 7.34 -1.93 2.70
N THR A 61 6.52 -0.97 2.27
CA THR A 61 6.65 0.43 2.67
C THR A 61 5.30 0.92 3.17
N VAL A 62 5.29 1.52 4.35
CA VAL A 62 4.10 2.14 4.94
C VAL A 62 4.39 3.58 5.26
N PHE A 63 3.54 4.49 4.79
CA PHE A 63 3.64 5.91 5.10
C PHE A 63 2.78 6.23 6.32
N ILE A 64 3.40 6.78 7.35
CA ILE A 64 2.75 7.16 8.61
C ILE A 64 3.21 8.55 9.05
N ASP A 65 2.56 9.10 10.07
CA ASP A 65 3.12 10.26 10.76
C ASP A 65 4.43 9.89 11.47
N PRO A 66 5.44 10.78 11.48
CA PRO A 66 6.69 10.52 12.15
C PRO A 66 6.47 10.32 13.66
N PRO A 67 7.20 9.37 14.28
CA PRO A 67 7.08 9.10 15.71
C PRO A 67 7.47 10.34 16.53
N ALA A 68 6.67 10.65 17.55
CA ALA A 68 6.79 11.89 18.33
C ALA A 68 8.11 11.99 19.13
N ASP A 69 8.71 10.85 19.47
CA ASP A 69 9.99 10.76 20.17
C ASP A 69 11.20 10.74 19.20
N GLY A 70 10.96 10.71 17.89
CA GLY A 70 11.97 10.63 16.85
C GLY A 70 12.70 9.28 16.78
N ALA A 71 12.23 8.26 17.49
CA ALA A 71 12.82 6.93 17.43
C ALA A 71 12.47 6.27 16.10
N ALA A 72 13.47 5.70 15.42
CA ALA A 72 13.20 4.90 14.23
C ALA A 72 12.46 3.60 14.64
N PRO A 73 11.44 3.17 13.88
CA PRO A 73 10.76 1.91 14.10
C PRO A 73 11.73 0.73 14.11
N GLY A 74 11.51 -0.24 15.01
CA GLY A 74 12.27 -1.48 15.06
C GLY A 74 11.55 -2.66 14.40
N GLU A 75 10.22 -2.63 14.41
CA GLU A 75 9.37 -3.72 13.95
C GLU A 75 8.22 -3.22 13.07
N LEU A 76 8.01 -3.91 11.94
CA LEU A 76 6.79 -3.83 11.13
C LEU A 76 6.12 -5.19 11.16
N ALA A 77 4.81 -5.23 11.39
CA ALA A 77 4.04 -6.45 11.32
C ALA A 77 2.77 -6.27 10.47
N LEU A 78 2.48 -7.29 9.66
CA LEU A 78 1.20 -7.45 8.98
C LEU A 78 0.38 -8.52 9.71
N ALA A 79 -0.88 -8.24 9.99
CA ALA A 79 -1.71 -9.15 10.78
C ALA A 79 -3.17 -9.22 10.32
N ASP A 80 -3.77 -10.39 10.51
CA ASP A 80 -5.21 -10.65 10.40
C ASP A 80 -5.62 -11.66 11.47
N GLY A 81 -6.23 -11.16 12.56
CA GLY A 81 -6.53 -11.96 13.74
C GLY A 81 -5.26 -12.55 14.37
N GLU A 82 -5.21 -13.88 14.49
CA GLU A 82 -4.06 -14.62 15.03
C GLU A 82 -2.90 -14.76 14.02
N ARG A 83 -3.14 -14.52 12.71
CA ARG A 83 -2.09 -14.60 11.70
C ARG A 83 -1.25 -13.33 11.74
N ARG A 84 0.08 -13.48 11.79
CA ARG A 84 1.02 -12.36 11.81
C ARG A 84 2.32 -12.70 11.10
N VAL A 85 2.80 -11.78 10.28
CA VAL A 85 4.16 -11.76 9.74
C VAL A 85 4.86 -10.54 10.32
N THR A 86 5.99 -10.78 10.99
CA THR A 86 6.80 -9.74 11.65
C THR A 86 8.14 -9.59 10.95
N MET A 87 8.61 -8.35 10.83
CA MET A 87 9.78 -7.97 10.06
C MET A 87 10.57 -6.91 10.84
N ALA A 88 11.89 -6.95 10.72
CA ALA A 88 12.72 -5.83 11.15
C ALA A 88 12.43 -4.62 10.24
N ALA A 89 12.22 -3.46 10.84
CA ALA A 89 11.87 -2.24 10.14
C ALA A 89 12.96 -1.18 10.24
N GLY A 90 12.95 -0.27 9.26
CA GLY A 90 13.63 1.01 9.29
C GLY A 90 12.64 2.16 9.22
N GLY A 91 13.13 3.37 9.45
CA GLY A 91 12.36 4.61 9.27
C GLY A 91 13.17 5.61 8.46
N THR A 92 12.56 6.16 7.42
CA THR A 92 13.20 7.16 6.56
C THR A 92 12.21 8.24 6.11
N GLU A 93 12.71 9.46 5.95
CA GLU A 93 11.94 10.54 5.32
C GLU A 93 12.01 10.40 3.80
N MET A 94 10.86 10.18 3.17
CA MET A 94 10.76 10.04 1.72
C MET A 94 9.68 10.96 1.16
N GLN A 95 10.11 11.91 0.31
CA GLN A 95 9.21 12.86 -0.36
C GLN A 95 8.36 13.69 0.62
N GLY A 96 8.93 14.05 1.78
CA GLY A 96 8.25 14.84 2.81
C GLY A 96 7.23 14.05 3.64
N ARG A 97 7.29 12.72 3.60
CA ARG A 97 6.51 11.80 4.43
C ARG A 97 7.43 10.82 5.11
N PHE A 98 7.12 10.45 6.34
CA PHE A 98 7.83 9.40 7.04
C PHE A 98 7.38 8.03 6.52
N ALA A 99 8.34 7.21 6.13
CA ALA A 99 8.14 5.87 5.63
C ALA A 99 8.77 4.85 6.58
N VAL A 100 8.00 3.82 6.91
CA VAL A 100 8.48 2.61 7.57
C VAL A 100 8.68 1.56 6.48
N ASP A 101 9.91 1.12 6.31
CA ASP A 101 10.27 0.12 5.31
C ASP A 101 10.76 -1.17 5.97
N ALA A 102 10.45 -2.29 5.34
CA ALA A 102 10.91 -3.60 5.76
C ALA A 102 11.04 -4.54 4.55
N MET A 103 11.90 -5.54 4.68
CA MET A 103 12.10 -6.57 3.65
C MET A 103 11.85 -7.96 4.23
N THR A 104 11.14 -8.80 3.49
CA THR A 104 10.88 -10.20 3.84
C THR A 104 10.87 -11.08 2.59
N SER A 105 10.58 -12.38 2.74
CA SER A 105 10.35 -13.29 1.62
C SER A 105 8.86 -13.46 1.34
N PHE A 106 8.50 -13.62 0.06
CA PHE A 106 7.12 -13.91 -0.35
C PHE A 106 6.74 -15.35 0.01
N GLY A 107 6.24 -15.55 1.23
CA GLY A 107 5.81 -16.85 1.75
C GLY A 107 4.28 -17.02 1.77
N PRO A 108 3.79 -18.23 2.07
CA PRO A 108 2.35 -18.53 2.13
C PRO A 108 1.62 -17.69 3.20
N ASP A 109 2.28 -17.37 4.32
CA ASP A 109 1.68 -16.56 5.39
C ASP A 109 1.44 -15.11 4.94
N LEU A 110 2.41 -14.53 4.23
CA LEU A 110 2.26 -13.19 3.64
C LEU A 110 1.19 -13.20 2.55
N ALA A 111 1.20 -14.21 1.67
CA ALA A 111 0.18 -14.34 0.64
C ALA A 111 -1.23 -14.46 1.23
N ALA A 112 -1.41 -15.23 2.30
CA ALA A 112 -2.69 -15.36 3.00
C ALA A 112 -3.17 -14.02 3.58
N LEU A 113 -2.27 -13.24 4.20
CA LEU A 113 -2.59 -11.92 4.73
C LEU A 113 -3.04 -10.93 3.65
N LEU A 114 -2.43 -10.99 2.46
CA LEU A 114 -2.75 -10.07 1.35
C LEU A 114 -4.06 -10.40 0.62
N THR A 115 -4.69 -11.54 0.92
CA THR A 115 -5.98 -11.94 0.31
C THR A 115 -7.21 -11.53 1.12
N GLY A 116 -7.01 -10.95 2.30
CA GLY A 116 -8.09 -10.50 3.18
C GLY A 116 -7.78 -9.15 3.82
N PRO A 117 -8.50 -8.79 4.88
CA PRO A 117 -8.16 -7.61 5.67
C PRO A 117 -6.75 -7.73 6.24
N VAL A 118 -5.97 -6.66 6.17
CA VAL A 118 -4.62 -6.59 6.71
C VAL A 118 -4.48 -5.38 7.63
N SER A 119 -4.15 -5.63 8.89
CA SER A 119 -3.69 -4.61 9.83
C SER A 119 -2.19 -4.44 9.68
N VAL A 120 -1.73 -3.19 9.68
CA VAL A 120 -0.32 -2.82 9.78
C VAL A 120 -0.05 -2.38 11.21
N LEU A 121 0.97 -2.97 11.80
CA LEU A 121 1.47 -2.58 13.11
C LEU A 121 2.91 -2.13 13.02
N VAL A 122 3.22 -1.04 13.72
CA VAL A 122 4.58 -0.50 13.88
C VAL A 122 4.91 -0.55 15.37
N ASP A 123 5.97 -1.27 15.73
CA ASP A 123 6.35 -1.55 17.12
C ASP A 123 5.18 -2.04 17.99
N GLY A 124 4.33 -2.89 17.41
CA GLY A 124 3.16 -3.48 18.07
C GLY A 124 1.92 -2.58 18.15
N VAL A 125 1.98 -1.34 17.66
CA VAL A 125 0.84 -0.42 17.59
C VAL A 125 0.21 -0.49 16.21
N GLU A 126 -1.10 -0.75 16.12
CA GLU A 126 -1.83 -0.71 14.84
C GLU A 126 -1.90 0.73 14.33
N VAL A 127 -1.35 0.97 13.14
CA VAL A 127 -1.30 2.29 12.49
C VAL A 127 -2.28 2.40 11.33
N ALA A 128 -2.64 1.28 10.71
CA ALA A 128 -3.60 1.23 9.62
C ALA A 128 -4.24 -0.15 9.51
N ARG A 129 -5.42 -0.20 8.89
CA ARG A 129 -6.08 -1.44 8.49
C ARG A 129 -6.68 -1.26 7.10
N TYR A 130 -6.36 -2.18 6.19
CA TYR A 130 -6.80 -2.17 4.81
C TYR A 130 -7.69 -3.38 4.53
N THR A 131 -8.75 -3.20 3.75
CA THR A 131 -9.71 -4.26 3.42
C THR A 131 -9.72 -4.52 1.91
N THR A 132 -10.02 -5.74 1.51
CA THR A 132 -10.15 -6.12 0.09
C THR A 132 -11.55 -5.88 -0.48
N ASP A 133 -12.51 -5.50 0.37
CA ASP A 133 -13.87 -5.24 -0.06
C ASP A 133 -13.93 -3.88 -0.77
N ALA A 134 -14.37 -3.90 -2.03
CA ALA A 134 -14.83 -2.70 -2.71
C ALA A 134 -16.06 -2.17 -1.96
N ALA A 135 -16.03 -0.87 -1.60
CA ALA A 135 -17.19 -0.17 -1.06
C ALA A 135 -18.36 -0.15 -2.06
#